data_AF-A0A835HN34-F1
#
_entry.id   AF-A0A835HN34-F1
#
_cell.length_a   1.000
_cell.length_b   1.000
_cell.length_c   1.000
_cell.angle_alpha   90.00
_cell.angle_beta   90.00
_cell.angle_gamma   90.00
#
_symmetry.space_group_name_H-M   'P 1'
#
loop_
_entity.id
_entity.type
_entity.pdbx_description
1 polymer ?
#
loop_
_entity_poly.entity_id
_entity_poly.type
_entity_poly.pdbx_seq_one_letter_code
_entity_poly.pdbx_strand_id
1 'polypeptide(L)' 'MHSLFENFRADEEPVDPKKYLEEHFGKPACVKILREYEACVKRIEGDESGHKHCTGQYFDYWSCVDTIVAQKLFKKLK' A
#
# COMPACT_ATOMS: atom_id res chain seq x y z
N MET A 1 36.45 3.12 31.23
CA MET A 1 35.52 1.98 31.04
C MET A 1 34.10 2.46 31.35
N HIS A 2 33.64 3.44 30.58
CA HIS A 2 32.31 4.04 30.59
C HIS A 2 32.04 4.22 29.09
N SER A 3 30.90 3.78 28.58
CA SER A 3 30.52 3.77 27.15
C SER A 3 30.59 2.40 26.45
N LEU A 4 29.86 1.41 26.96
CA LEU A 4 29.38 0.26 26.16
C LEU A 4 27.91 -0.09 26.43
N PHE A 5 27.18 0.73 27.20
CA PHE A 5 25.78 0.45 27.60
C PHE A 5 24.77 1.50 27.12
N GLU A 6 25.07 2.26 26.06
CA GLU A 6 24.19 3.34 25.58
C GLU A 6 23.62 3.16 24.15
N ASN A 7 23.59 1.95 23.57
CA ASN A 7 23.08 1.78 22.20
C ASN A 7 22.01 0.69 21.99
N PHE A 8 21.39 0.13 23.03
CA PHE A 8 20.46 -1.01 22.85
C PHE A 8 19.05 -0.67 22.33
N ARG A 9 18.79 0.57 21.87
CA ARG A 9 17.46 1.01 21.38
C ARG A 9 17.48 1.90 20.14
N ALA A 10 18.59 1.95 19.40
CA ALA A 10 18.72 2.82 18.22
C ALA A 10 18.50 2.10 16.87
N ASP A 11 18.38 0.76 16.86
CA ASP A 11 18.37 -0.04 15.62
C ASP A 11 16.97 -0.54 15.17
N GLU A 12 15.88 -0.18 15.85
CA GLU A 12 14.53 -0.51 15.35
C GLU A 12 14.13 0.48 14.24
N GLU A 13 14.15 0.01 12.98
CA GLU A 13 13.66 0.77 11.85
C GLU A 13 12.18 1.15 12.06
N PRO A 14 11.81 2.43 11.99
CA PRO A 14 10.43 2.85 12.22
C PRO A 14 9.52 2.28 11.12
N VAL A 15 8.50 1.52 11.54
CA VAL A 15 7.48 0.96 10.64
C VAL A 15 6.57 2.08 10.14
N ASP A 16 6.46 2.27 8.83
CA ASP A 16 5.46 3.17 8.23
C ASP A 16 4.04 2.66 8.55
N PRO A 17 3.27 3.37 9.39
CA PRO A 17 1.93 2.94 9.78
C PRO A 17 0.98 2.87 8.58
N LYS A 18 1.17 3.69 7.55
CA LYS A 18 0.35 3.68 6.34
C LYS A 18 0.55 2.37 5.58
N LYS A 19 1.80 2.04 5.24
CA LYS A 19 2.12 0.79 4.54
C LYS A 19 1.63 -0.44 5.29
N TYR A 20 1.83 -0.52 6.61
CA TYR A 20 1.30 -1.61 7.42
C TYR A 20 -0.22 -1.73 7.32
N LEU A 21 -0.95 -0.61 7.41
CA LEU A 21 -2.40 -0.62 7.32
C LEU A 21 -2.91 -1.01 5.93
N GLU A 22 -2.24 -0.53 4.87
CA GLU A 22 -2.54 -0.93 3.50
C GLU A 22 -2.36 -2.44 3.31
N GLU A 23 -1.21 -3.00 3.71
CA GLU A 23 -0.87 -4.42 3.49
C GLU A 23 -1.76 -5.38 4.28
N HIS A 24 -2.08 -5.05 5.53
CA HIS A 24 -2.78 -5.97 6.42
C HIS A 24 -4.30 -5.75 6.49
N PHE A 25 -4.81 -4.57 6.12
CA PHE A 25 -6.25 -4.27 6.19
C PHE A 25 -6.84 -3.80 4.87
N GLY A 26 -6.15 -2.91 4.14
CA GLY A 26 -6.65 -2.35 2.88
C GLY A 26 -6.67 -3.37 1.75
N LYS A 27 -5.49 -3.85 1.33
CA LYS A 27 -5.33 -4.77 0.19
C LYS A 27 -6.16 -6.06 0.35
N PRO A 28 -6.20 -6.74 1.53
CA PRO A 28 -7.00 -7.96 1.70
C PRO A 28 -8.51 -7.74 1.57
N ALA A 29 -9.01 -6.56 1.94
CA ALA A 29 -10.43 -6.23 1.83
C ALA A 29 -10.84 -5.87 0.38
N CYS A 30 -9.89 -5.42 -0.44
CA CYS A 30 -10.11 -4.94 -1.80
C CYS A 30 -9.72 -5.96 -2.90
N VAL A 31 -9.56 -7.25 -2.55
CA VAL A 31 -9.08 -8.31 -3.47
C VAL A 31 -9.90 -8.44 -4.75
N LYS A 32 -11.22 -8.25 -4.69
CA LYS A 32 -12.07 -8.31 -5.89
C LYS A 32 -11.65 -7.25 -6.91
N ILE A 33 -11.50 -6.00 -6.47
CA ILE A 33 -11.14 -4.87 -7.32
C ILE A 33 -9.68 -5.00 -7.80
N LEU A 34 -8.80 -5.54 -6.95
CA LEU A 34 -7.43 -5.89 -7.36
C LEU A 34 -7.43 -6.85 -8.55
N ARG A 35 -8.27 -7.90 -8.54
CA ARG A 35 -8.38 -8.84 -9.67
C ARG A 35 -8.88 -8.19 -10.96
N GLU A 36 -9.78 -7.21 -10.85
CA GLU A 36 -10.26 -6.43 -12.01
C GLU A 36 -9.15 -5.56 -12.59
N TYR A 37 -8.33 -4.93 -11.74
CA TYR A 37 -7.13 -4.22 -12.16
C TYR A 37 -6.10 -5.17 -12.81
N GLU A 38 -5.80 -6.33 -12.21
CA GLU A 38 -4.89 -7.33 -12.77
C GLU A 38 -5.35 -7.86 -14.14
N ALA A 39 -6.66 -8.08 -14.31
CA ALA A 39 -7.23 -8.46 -15.60
C ALA A 39 -7.04 -7.35 -16.64
N CYS A 40 -7.18 -6.08 -16.24
CA CYS A 40 -6.87 -4.95 -17.10
C CYS A 40 -5.38 -4.92 -17.49
N VAL A 41 -4.46 -5.13 -16.54
CA VAL A 41 -3.01 -5.14 -16.80
C VAL A 41 -2.67 -6.20 -17.85
N LYS A 42 -3.18 -7.42 -17.71
CA LYS A 42 -2.98 -8.50 -18.69
C LYS A 42 -3.54 -8.15 -20.07
N ARG A 43 -4.68 -7.45 -20.14
CA ARG A 43 -5.29 -7.01 -21.40
C ARG A 43 -4.39 -6.02 -22.17
N ILE A 44 -3.55 -5.25 -21.46
CA ILE A 44 -2.71 -4.21 -22.06
C ILE A 44 -1.22 -4.59 -22.17
N GLU A 45 -0.82 -5.77 -21.70
CA GLU A 45 0.58 -6.22 -21.58
C GLU A 45 1.39 -6.18 -22.90
N GLY A 46 0.73 -6.30 -24.05
CA GLY A 46 1.36 -6.20 -25.38
C GLY A 46 1.02 -4.93 -26.16
N ASP A 47 0.56 -3.87 -25.50
CA ASP A 47 0.23 -2.61 -26.18
C ASP A 47 1.47 -1.72 -26.37
N GLU A 48 1.95 -1.63 -27.60
CA GLU A 48 3.07 -0.75 -27.98
C GLU A 48 2.62 0.68 -28.32
N SER A 49 1.31 0.90 -28.51
CA SER A 49 0.76 2.21 -28.87
C SER A 49 0.79 3.22 -27.72
N GLY A 50 0.83 2.72 -26.48
CA GLY A 50 0.70 3.52 -25.27
C GLY A 50 -0.70 4.09 -25.04
N HIS A 51 -1.70 3.74 -25.86
CA HIS A 51 -3.07 4.25 -25.78
C HIS A 51 -3.98 3.44 -24.84
N LYS A 52 -3.64 2.20 -24.50
CA LYS A 52 -4.42 1.43 -23.53
C LYS A 52 -3.91 1.70 -22.12
N HIS A 53 -4.85 1.94 -21.20
CA HIS A 53 -4.53 2.25 -19.81
C HIS A 53 -5.48 1.52 -18.87
N CYS A 54 -5.04 1.35 -17.61
CA CYS A 54 -5.82 0.79 -16.52
C CYS A 54 -6.06 1.79 -15.40
N THR A 55 -5.92 3.09 -15.68
CA THR A 55 -5.97 4.17 -14.68
C THR A 55 -7.28 4.19 -13.91
N GLY A 56 -8.42 3.90 -14.58
CA GLY A 56 -9.72 3.78 -13.90
C GLY A 56 -9.72 2.66 -12.85
N GLN A 57 -9.36 1.43 -13.26
CA GLN A 57 -9.30 0.28 -12.35
C GLN A 57 -8.26 0.48 -11.24
N TYR A 58 -7.14 1.14 -11.55
CA TYR A 58 -6.12 1.51 -10.57
C TYR A 58 -6.70 2.47 -9.52
N PHE A 59 -7.43 3.51 -9.94
CA PHE A 59 -8.09 4.44 -9.03
C PHE A 59 -9.20 3.77 -8.22
N ASP A 60 -9.97 2.86 -8.79
CA ASP A 60 -10.98 2.11 -8.06
C ASP A 60 -10.35 1.25 -6.96
N TYR A 61 -9.25 0.56 -7.27
CA TYR A 61 -8.51 -0.26 -6.31
C TYR A 61 -7.94 0.59 -5.16
N TRP A 62 -7.23 1.67 -5.49
CA TRP A 62 -6.65 2.54 -4.47
C TRP A 62 -7.70 3.31 -3.67
N SER A 63 -8.80 3.74 -4.29
CA SER A 63 -9.91 4.36 -3.57
C SER A 63 -10.49 3.43 -2.50
N CYS A 64 -10.63 2.13 -2.81
CA CYS A 64 -11.04 1.12 -1.83
C CYS A 64 -10.02 1.01 -0.68
N VAL A 65 -8.72 0.86 -1.00
CA VAL A 65 -7.64 0.74 0.00
C VAL A 65 -7.60 1.97 0.91
N ASP A 66 -7.60 3.16 0.30
CA ASP A 66 -7.49 4.44 0.99
C ASP A 66 -8.70 4.70 1.89
N THR A 67 -9.91 4.34 1.45
CA THR A 67 -11.14 4.47 2.27
C THR A 67 -11.03 3.69 3.57
N ILE A 68 -10.41 2.49 3.55
CA ILE A 68 -10.23 1.65 4.73
C ILE A 68 -9.10 2.19 5.62
N VAL A 69 -7.98 2.56 5.01
CA VAL A 69 -6.80 3.05 5.74
C VAL A 69 -7.07 4.39 6.42
N ALA A 70 -7.82 5.28 5.77
CA ALA A 70 -8.17 6.61 6.29
C ALA A 70 -8.85 6.56 7.68
N GLN A 71 -9.65 5.52 7.95
CA GLN A 71 -10.33 5.34 9.24
C GLN A 71 -9.39 5.02 10.41
N LYS A 72 -8.16 4.60 10.11
CA LYS A 72 -7.19 4.08 11.09
C LYS A 72 -5.90 4.89 11.14
N LEU A 73 -5.44 5.43 10.02
CA LEU A 73 -4.11 6.03 9.88
C LEU A 73 -3.88 7.19 10.85
N PHE A 74 -4.80 8.16 10.91
CA PHE A 74 -4.65 9.33 11.79
C PHE A 74 -4.71 9.00 13.28
N LYS A 75 -5.14 7.80 13.67
CA LYS A 75 -5.05 7.34 15.07
C LYS A 75 -3.65 6.84 15.44
N LYS A 76 -2.79 6.60 14.43
CA LYS A 76 -1.41 6.12 14.59
C LYS A 76 -0.38 7.23 14.41
N LEU A 77 -0.75 8.34 13.78
CA LEU A 77 0.11 9.51 13.59
C LEU A 77 0.03 10.44 14.82
N LYS A 78 1.14 11.11 15.14
CA LYS A 78 1.27 12.09 16.24
C LYS A 78 1.18 13.51 15.70
#